data_AF-A0A840E6B5-F1
#
_entry.id   AF-A0A840E6B5-F1
#
_cell.length_a   1.000
_cell.length_b   1.000
_cell.length_c   1.000
_cell.angle_alpha   90.00
_cell.angle_beta   90.00
_cell.angle_gamma   90.00
#
_symmetry.space_group_name_H-M   'P 1'
#
loop_
_entity.id
_entity.type
_entity.pdbx_description
1 polymer ?
#
loop_
_entity_poly.entity_id
_entity_poly.type
_entity_poly.pdbx_seq_one_letter_code
_entity_poly.pdbx_strand_id
1 'polypeptide(L)'
;MLAFDLIGQPDTTEALEKLGPARDLELMVLYYGALARRAFLGRILGAAGYDEPGKQLHLLEWPADRELDLARLIRQTGVKKVVLFGYDLQRLGIHVEVANYFPLTLAGTTYLIADSLEFIEQTKNDGDNRPAGALWTAFKTDFIAPVRTNTASA
;
A
#
# COMPACT_ATOMS: atom_id res chain seq x y z
N MET A 1 -4.49 0.12 43.64
CA MET A 1 -4.87 -0.79 42.55
C MET A 1 -4.79 0.03 41.27
N LEU A 2 -3.80 -0.20 40.42
CA LEU A 2 -3.68 0.54 39.15
C LEU A 2 -4.75 -0.03 38.20
N ALA A 3 -5.68 0.81 37.76
CA ALA A 3 -6.60 0.48 36.69
C ALA A 3 -5.81 0.58 35.38
N PHE A 4 -5.37 -0.56 34.86
CA PHE A 4 -4.87 -0.63 33.50
C PHE A 4 -5.87 -1.44 32.68
N ASP A 5 -6.31 -0.86 31.58
CA ASP A 5 -7.09 -1.56 30.57
C ASP A 5 -6.13 -2.23 29.59
N LEU A 6 -6.29 -3.54 29.41
CA LEU A 6 -5.56 -4.29 28.40
C LEU A 6 -6.18 -3.97 27.03
N ILE A 7 -5.50 -3.16 26.23
CA ILE A 7 -5.87 -2.93 24.84
C ILE A 7 -5.40 -4.15 24.03
N GLY A 8 -6.36 -4.91 23.48
CA GLY A 8 -6.06 -6.03 22.59
C GLY A 8 -5.45 -5.53 21.28
N GLN A 9 -4.39 -6.19 20.80
CA GLN A 9 -3.86 -5.89 19.46
C GLN A 9 -4.83 -6.38 18.39
N PRO A 10 -5.06 -5.61 17.31
CA PRO A 10 -5.87 -6.07 16.20
C PRO A 10 -5.28 -7.33 15.56
N ASP A 11 -6.15 -8.31 15.27
CA ASP A 11 -5.75 -9.58 14.65
C ASP A 11 -5.40 -9.38 13.17
N THR A 12 -4.27 -9.97 12.73
CA THR A 12 -3.79 -9.92 11.34
C THR A 12 -4.15 -11.17 10.53
N THR A 13 -4.79 -12.17 11.15
CA THR A 13 -5.08 -13.47 10.51
C THR A 13 -5.89 -13.30 9.22
N GLU A 14 -6.98 -12.52 9.26
CA GLU A 14 -7.81 -12.26 8.08
C GLU A 14 -7.06 -11.51 6.97
N ALA A 15 -6.20 -10.56 7.33
CA ALA A 15 -5.39 -9.82 6.36
C ALA A 15 -4.39 -10.75 5.64
N LEU A 16 -3.79 -11.68 6.36
CA LEU A 16 -2.87 -12.68 5.79
C LEU A 16 -3.59 -13.64 4.85
N GLU A 17 -4.81 -14.08 5.19
CA GLU A 17 -5.61 -14.95 4.32
C GLU A 17 -5.94 -14.27 2.97
N LYS A 18 -6.19 -12.95 3.00
CA LYS A 18 -6.47 -12.15 1.79
C LYS A 18 -5.26 -11.94 0.89
N LEU A 19 -4.04 -11.97 1.43
CA LEU A 19 -2.80 -11.69 0.68
C LEU A 19 -2.32 -12.84 -0.23
N GLY A 20 -2.92 -14.03 -0.11
CA GLY A 20 -2.56 -15.21 -0.90
C GLY A 20 -1.20 -15.81 -0.51
N PRO A 21 -0.80 -16.93 -1.14
CA PRO A 21 0.36 -17.73 -0.73
C PRO A 21 1.71 -17.22 -1.24
N ALA A 22 1.74 -16.15 -2.04
CA ALA A 22 2.99 -15.60 -2.54
C ALA A 22 3.84 -15.12 -1.36
N ARG A 23 5.05 -15.65 -1.25
CA ARG A 23 5.99 -15.29 -0.19
C ARG A 23 7.15 -14.52 -0.83
N ASP A 24 7.61 -13.49 -0.13
CA ASP A 24 8.79 -12.69 -0.51
C ASP A 24 8.56 -11.64 -1.62
N LEU A 25 7.44 -10.91 -1.56
CA LEU A 25 7.21 -9.74 -2.40
C LEU A 25 7.56 -8.47 -1.63
N GLU A 26 8.38 -7.60 -2.21
CA GLU A 26 8.91 -6.43 -1.49
C GLU A 26 7.90 -5.30 -1.27
N LEU A 27 6.85 -5.25 -2.10
CA LEU A 27 5.85 -4.18 -2.11
C LEU A 27 4.49 -4.70 -1.63
N MET A 28 3.87 -3.95 -0.71
CA MET A 28 2.46 -4.07 -0.36
C MET A 28 1.67 -2.84 -0.79
N VAL A 29 0.49 -3.06 -1.34
CA VAL A 29 -0.47 -2.01 -1.70
C VAL A 29 -1.75 -2.24 -0.92
N LEU A 30 -2.07 -1.31 -0.04
CA LEU A 30 -3.28 -1.29 0.78
C LEU A 30 -4.30 -0.35 0.14
N TYR A 31 -5.52 -0.84 -0.09
CA TYR A 31 -6.60 -0.04 -0.66
C TYR A 31 -7.97 -0.49 -0.15
N TYR A 32 -8.98 0.37 -0.33
CA TYR A 32 -10.37 0.07 -0.04
C TYR A 32 -11.29 0.57 -1.15
N GLY A 33 -12.51 0.05 -1.21
CA GLY A 33 -13.58 0.55 -2.07
C GLY A 33 -14.15 -0.48 -3.05
N ALA A 34 -15.09 -0.03 -3.89
CA ALA A 34 -15.83 -0.89 -4.82
C ALA A 34 -14.96 -1.47 -5.95
N LEU A 35 -15.46 -2.52 -6.62
CA LEU A 35 -14.77 -3.24 -7.70
C LEU A 35 -14.22 -2.33 -8.82
N ALA A 36 -14.90 -1.22 -9.14
CA ALA A 36 -14.43 -0.24 -10.13
C ALA A 36 -13.06 0.37 -9.75
N ARG A 37 -12.79 0.55 -8.45
CA ARG A 37 -11.51 1.08 -7.95
C ARG A 37 -10.36 0.11 -8.17
N ARG A 38 -10.63 -1.21 -8.21
CA ARG A 38 -9.62 -2.23 -8.55
C ARG A 38 -9.15 -2.10 -10.00
N ALA A 39 -10.05 -1.76 -10.93
CA ALA A 39 -9.67 -1.51 -12.32
C ALA A 39 -8.84 -0.23 -12.47
N PHE A 40 -9.14 0.83 -11.71
CA PHE A 40 -8.30 2.03 -11.68
C PHE A 40 -6.92 1.76 -11.09
N LEU A 41 -6.85 1.07 -9.95
CA LEU A 41 -5.60 0.66 -9.35
C LEU A 41 -4.75 -0.20 -10.29
N GLY A 42 -5.38 -1.14 -11.01
CA GLY A 42 -4.70 -1.95 -12.03
C GLY A 42 -4.02 -1.10 -13.11
N ARG A 43 -4.66 0.00 -13.57
CA ARG A 43 -4.04 0.94 -14.52
C ARG A 43 -2.83 1.66 -13.93
N ILE A 44 -2.90 2.06 -12.66
CA ILE A 44 -1.77 2.70 -11.95
C ILE A 44 -0.61 1.71 -11.83
N LEU A 45 -0.87 0.50 -11.37
CA LEU A 45 0.13 -0.54 -11.17
C LEU A 45 0.75 -1.00 -12.49
N GLY A 46 -0.05 -1.18 -13.54
CA GLY A 46 0.45 -1.49 -14.89
C GLY A 46 1.36 -0.39 -15.44
N ALA A 47 1.03 0.89 -15.22
CA ALA A 47 1.92 1.99 -15.59
C ALA A 47 3.26 1.97 -14.83
N ALA A 48 3.28 1.44 -13.60
CA ALA A 48 4.47 1.23 -12.80
C ALA A 48 5.22 -0.09 -13.12
N GLY A 49 4.78 -0.84 -14.14
CA GLY A 49 5.43 -2.09 -14.59
C GLY A 49 4.97 -3.35 -13.85
N TYR A 50 3.89 -3.28 -13.09
CA TYR A 50 3.28 -4.45 -12.44
C TYR A 50 2.16 -5.04 -13.31
N ASP A 51 2.53 -5.81 -14.31
CA ASP A 51 1.59 -6.46 -15.25
C ASP A 51 0.79 -7.61 -14.63
N GLU A 52 1.34 -8.28 -13.62
CA GLU A 52 0.70 -9.33 -12.83
C GLU A 52 0.76 -9.01 -11.33
N PRO A 53 0.01 -8.01 -10.83
CA PRO A 53 0.12 -7.54 -9.45
C PRO A 53 0.03 -8.65 -8.41
N GLY A 54 -0.86 -9.64 -8.59
CA GLY A 54 -1.03 -10.77 -7.66
C GLY A 54 0.18 -11.73 -7.54
N LYS A 55 1.20 -11.59 -8.40
CA LYS A 55 2.45 -12.34 -8.34
C LYS A 55 3.67 -11.46 -8.08
N GLN A 56 3.53 -10.15 -8.21
CA GLN A 56 4.65 -9.20 -8.17
C GLN A 56 4.61 -8.29 -6.94
N LEU A 57 3.44 -8.13 -6.32
CA LEU A 57 3.26 -7.38 -5.08
C LEU A 57 2.15 -7.99 -4.22
N HIS A 58 2.15 -7.64 -2.94
CA HIS A 58 1.07 -7.94 -2.03
C HIS A 58 -0.06 -6.93 -2.22
N LEU A 59 -1.20 -7.38 -2.74
CA LEU A 59 -2.38 -6.54 -2.92
C LEU A 59 -3.40 -6.85 -1.84
N LEU A 60 -3.67 -5.91 -0.93
CA LEU A 60 -4.58 -6.11 0.19
C LEU A 60 -5.71 -5.09 0.16
N GLU A 61 -6.93 -5.60 0.01
CA GLU A 61 -8.16 -4.85 0.20
C GLU A 61 -8.57 -4.92 1.67
N TRP A 62 -8.61 -3.77 2.36
CA TRP A 62 -8.96 -3.69 3.78
C TRP A 62 -9.95 -2.57 4.07
N PRO A 63 -11.05 -2.80 4.82
CA PRO A 63 -12.00 -1.74 5.14
C PRO A 63 -11.35 -0.54 5.85
N ALA A 64 -11.65 0.69 5.40
CA ALA A 64 -11.04 1.91 5.96
C ALA A 64 -11.49 2.22 7.40
N ASP A 65 -12.63 1.68 7.83
CA ASP A 65 -13.19 1.83 9.16
C ASP A 65 -12.62 0.85 10.19
N ARG A 66 -11.86 -0.16 9.74
CA ARG A 66 -11.33 -1.22 10.60
C ARG A 66 -9.83 -1.06 10.85
N GLU A 67 -9.44 -1.26 12.10
CA GLU A 67 -8.04 -1.26 12.51
C GLU A 67 -7.24 -2.43 11.91
N LEU A 68 -5.96 -2.20 11.67
CA LEU A 68 -5.01 -3.21 11.19
C LEU A 68 -3.65 -2.98 11.83
N ASP A 69 -3.06 -4.01 12.45
CA ASP A 69 -1.66 -3.96 12.87
C ASP A 69 -0.75 -4.14 11.65
N LEU A 70 -0.56 -3.05 10.90
CA LEU A 70 0.24 -3.05 9.69
C LEU A 70 1.71 -3.37 10.00
N ALA A 71 2.22 -2.97 11.17
CA ALA A 71 3.58 -3.29 11.58
C ALA A 71 3.80 -4.80 11.74
N ARG A 72 2.86 -5.51 12.36
CA ARG A 72 2.89 -6.98 12.45
C ARG A 72 2.76 -7.62 11.07
N LEU A 73 1.86 -7.13 10.24
CA LEU A 73 1.69 -7.64 8.88
C LEU A 73 2.97 -7.49 8.05
N ILE A 74 3.65 -6.35 8.14
CA ILE A 74 4.93 -6.10 7.48
C ILE A 74 6.01 -7.08 7.97
N ARG A 75 6.10 -7.32 9.28
CA ARG A 75 7.05 -8.30 9.84
C ARG A 75 6.78 -9.73 9.36
N GLN A 76 5.51 -10.11 9.24
CA GLN A 76 5.11 -11.45 8.80
C GLN A 76 5.31 -11.69 7.30
N THR A 77 5.13 -10.64 6.49
CA THR A 77 5.27 -10.71 5.03
C THR A 77 6.68 -10.41 4.53
N GLY A 78 7.47 -9.68 5.31
CA GLY A 78 8.84 -9.28 4.96
C GLY A 78 8.91 -8.05 4.05
N VAL A 79 7.78 -7.42 3.72
CA VAL A 79 7.73 -6.29 2.78
C VAL A 79 8.62 -5.13 3.22
N LYS A 80 9.21 -4.44 2.25
CA LYS A 80 10.09 -3.29 2.46
C LYS A 80 9.45 -1.99 1.99
N LYS A 81 8.38 -2.07 1.20
CA LYS A 81 7.67 -0.92 0.65
C LYS A 81 6.18 -1.08 0.85
N VAL A 82 5.49 -0.02 1.21
CA VAL A 82 4.04 -0.01 1.42
C VAL A 82 3.42 1.23 0.79
N VAL A 83 2.38 1.05 -0.03
CA VAL A 83 1.57 2.15 -0.57
C VAL A 83 0.19 2.09 0.08
N LEU A 84 -0.25 3.22 0.64
CA LEU A 84 -1.53 3.37 1.35
C LEU A 84 -2.40 4.36 0.59
N PHE A 85 -3.59 3.93 0.16
CA PHE A 85 -4.55 4.82 -0.51
C PHE A 85 -5.69 5.22 0.43
N GLY A 86 -5.72 6.49 0.84
CA GLY A 86 -6.86 7.11 1.55
C GLY A 86 -7.08 6.65 3.00
N TYR A 87 -6.10 5.96 3.61
CA TYR A 87 -6.24 5.50 4.99
C TYR A 87 -5.90 6.58 6.01
N ASP A 88 -6.62 6.55 7.13
CA ASP A 88 -6.17 7.16 8.38
C ASP A 88 -5.05 6.30 8.98
N LEU A 89 -3.86 6.89 9.10
CA LEU A 89 -2.66 6.21 9.57
C LEU A 89 -2.80 5.68 11.00
N GLN A 90 -3.56 6.36 11.86
CA GLN A 90 -3.71 5.96 13.25
C GLN A 90 -4.41 4.61 13.37
N ARG A 91 -5.37 4.32 12.47
CA ARG A 91 -6.06 3.02 12.39
C ARG A 91 -5.15 1.89 11.94
N LEU A 92 -4.03 2.22 11.29
CA LEU A 92 -3.01 1.27 10.86
C LEU A 92 -1.86 1.14 11.87
N GLY A 93 -1.98 1.79 13.04
CA GLY A 93 -0.92 1.84 14.06
C GLY A 93 0.27 2.70 13.67
N ILE A 94 0.11 3.60 12.69
CA ILE A 94 1.16 4.53 12.23
C ILE A 94 0.87 5.92 12.81
N HIS A 95 1.78 6.41 13.64
CA HIS A 95 1.66 7.71 14.32
C HIS A 95 2.71 8.70 13.80
N VAL A 96 2.53 9.18 12.57
CA VAL A 96 3.39 10.22 11.96
C VAL A 96 2.54 11.24 11.23
N GLU A 97 3.05 12.47 11.15
CA GLU A 97 2.51 13.53 10.29
C GLU A 97 3.40 13.64 9.05
N VAL A 98 2.86 13.30 7.89
CA VAL A 98 3.56 13.37 6.61
C VAL A 98 2.58 13.76 5.52
N ALA A 99 3.04 14.58 4.59
CA ALA A 99 2.22 14.96 3.44
C ALA A 99 2.01 13.76 2.49
N ASN A 100 0.85 13.73 1.84
CA ASN A 100 0.60 12.75 0.79
C ASN A 100 1.65 12.89 -0.34
N TYR A 101 1.93 11.76 -0.99
CA TYR A 101 2.87 11.61 -2.09
C TYR A 101 4.34 11.82 -1.73
N PHE A 102 4.67 11.92 -0.45
CA PHE A 102 6.05 11.96 0.03
C PHE A 102 6.47 10.58 0.58
N PRO A 103 7.45 9.90 -0.03
CA PRO A 103 7.99 8.66 0.51
C PRO A 103 8.66 8.88 1.87
N LEU A 104 8.27 8.09 2.87
CA LEU A 104 8.81 8.15 4.22
C LEU A 104 9.32 6.77 4.65
N THR A 105 10.58 6.68 5.06
CA THR A 105 11.14 5.42 5.59
C THR A 105 11.07 5.39 7.11
N LEU A 106 10.38 4.40 7.66
CA LEU A 106 10.29 4.13 9.10
C LEU A 106 10.65 2.67 9.37
N ALA A 107 11.54 2.43 10.34
CA ALA A 107 11.95 1.09 10.75
C ALA A 107 12.39 0.17 9.58
N GLY A 108 13.00 0.74 8.54
CA GLY A 108 13.47 -0.01 7.37
C GLY A 108 12.38 -0.34 6.33
N THR A 109 11.17 0.21 6.47
CA THR A 109 10.09 0.13 5.49
C THR A 109 9.78 1.51 4.93
N THR A 110 9.71 1.63 3.60
CA THR A 110 9.34 2.88 2.93
C THR A 110 7.83 2.90 2.67
N TYR A 111 7.16 3.93 3.19
CA TYR A 111 5.74 4.17 3.06
C TYR A 111 5.49 5.27 2.05
N LEU A 112 4.47 5.09 1.22
CA LEU A 112 3.91 6.13 0.37
C LEU A 112 2.43 6.25 0.69
N ILE A 113 2.07 7.38 1.27
CA ILE A 113 0.68 7.69 1.62
C ILE A 113 0.11 8.54 0.50
N ALA A 114 -1.03 8.14 -0.03
CA ALA A 114 -1.71 8.80 -1.13
C ALA A 114 -3.15 9.10 -0.74
N ASP A 115 -3.75 10.06 -1.44
CA ASP A 115 -5.20 10.24 -1.38
C ASP A 115 -5.95 8.95 -1.77
N SER A 116 -7.24 8.90 -1.47
CA SER A 116 -8.06 7.74 -1.85
C SER A 116 -8.08 7.55 -3.37
N LEU A 117 -8.20 6.30 -3.81
CA LEU A 117 -8.36 5.99 -5.23
C LEU A 117 -9.56 6.71 -5.85
N GLU A 118 -10.61 6.91 -5.04
CA GLU A 118 -11.79 7.68 -5.43
C GLU A 118 -11.47 9.13 -5.75
N PHE A 119 -10.77 9.82 -4.84
CA PHE A 119 -10.40 11.21 -5.02
C PHE A 119 -9.49 11.39 -6.25
N ILE A 120 -8.51 10.50 -6.42
CA ILE A 120 -7.56 10.57 -7.54
C ILE A 120 -8.27 10.30 -8.88
N GLU A 121 -9.21 9.36 -8.92
CA GLU A 121 -9.97 9.09 -10.15
C GLU A 121 -10.94 10.22 -10.49
N GLN A 122 -11.64 10.77 -9.49
CA GLN A 122 -12.59 11.87 -9.67
C GLN A 122 -11.89 13.13 -10.18
N THR A 123 -10.82 13.56 -9.51
CA THR A 123 -10.03 14.75 -9.93
C THR A 123 -9.49 14.61 -11.35
N LYS A 124 -9.02 13.41 -11.72
CA LYS A 124 -8.58 13.12 -13.09
C LYS A 124 -9.71 13.25 -14.11
N ASN A 125 -10.92 12.78 -13.79
CA ASN A 125 -12.09 12.91 -14.67
C ASN A 125 -12.54 14.37 -14.81
N ASP A 126 -12.37 15.17 -13.77
CA ASP A 126 -12.64 16.62 -13.76
C ASP A 126 -11.56 17.45 -14.48
N GLY A 127 -10.52 16.79 -15.02
CA GLY A 127 -9.42 17.42 -15.76
C GLY A 127 -8.24 17.87 -14.89
N ASP A 128 -8.30 17.68 -13.57
CA ASP A 128 -7.21 17.97 -12.65
C ASP A 128 -6.26 16.77 -12.50
N ASN A 129 -5.12 16.84 -13.19
CA ASN A 129 -4.12 15.78 -13.16
C ASN A 129 -3.10 15.92 -12.01
N ARG A 130 -3.24 16.90 -11.10
CA ARG A 130 -2.25 17.12 -10.04
C ARG A 130 -2.08 15.91 -9.11
N PRO A 131 -3.14 15.28 -8.56
CA PRO A 131 -2.98 14.14 -7.65
C PRO A 131 -2.39 12.91 -8.36
N ALA A 132 -2.84 12.63 -9.59
CA ALA A 132 -2.32 11.54 -10.41
C ALA A 132 -0.84 11.76 -10.79
N GLY A 133 -0.46 13.00 -11.12
CA GLY A 133 0.92 13.37 -11.42
C GLY A 133 1.85 13.30 -10.20
N ALA A 134 1.36 13.72 -9.03
CA ALA A 134 2.08 13.61 -7.76
C ALA A 134 2.31 12.13 -7.39
N LEU A 135 1.27 11.30 -7.49
CA LEU A 135 1.37 9.85 -7.30
C LEU A 135 2.43 9.24 -8.23
N TRP A 136 2.37 9.56 -9.52
CA TRP A 136 3.32 9.02 -10.50
C TRP A 136 4.76 9.44 -10.21
N THR A 137 4.95 10.69 -9.80
CA THR A 137 6.28 11.21 -9.42
C THR A 137 6.83 10.45 -8.21
N ALA A 138 5.99 10.22 -7.18
CA ALA A 138 6.39 9.45 -6.01
C ALA A 138 6.68 7.98 -6.33
N PHE A 139 5.89 7.39 -7.23
CA PHE A 139 6.12 6.01 -7.68
C PHE A 139 7.48 5.85 -8.37
N LYS A 140 7.90 6.85 -9.15
CA LYS A 140 9.17 6.81 -9.87
C LYS A 140 10.40 6.78 -8.97
N THR A 141 10.29 7.26 -7.74
CA THR A 141 11.42 7.31 -6.81
C THR A 141 11.79 5.92 -6.36
N ASP A 142 10.84 5.18 -5.76
CA ASP A 142 11.16 3.91 -5.09
C ASP A 142 10.14 2.78 -5.36
N PHE A 143 9.06 3.01 -6.11
CA PHE A 143 7.94 2.05 -6.20
C PHE A 143 7.68 1.53 -7.63
N ILE A 144 8.62 1.70 -8.55
CA ILE A 144 8.55 1.06 -9.87
C ILE A 144 8.89 -0.43 -9.71
N ALA A 145 8.26 -1.28 -10.52
CA ALA A 145 8.65 -2.68 -10.63
C ALA A 145 10.15 -2.81 -10.92
N PRO A 146 10.88 -3.71 -10.22
CA PRO A 146 12.29 -3.92 -10.48
C PRO A 146 12.48 -4.43 -11.92
N VAL A 147 13.42 -3.82 -12.65
CA VAL A 147 13.83 -4.31 -13.97
C VAL A 147 14.41 -5.70 -13.78
N ARG A 148 13.72 -6.73 -14.27
CA ARG A 148 14.26 -8.10 -14.26
C ARG A 148 15.41 -8.17 -15.26
N THR A 149 16.64 -7.92 -14.80
CA THR A 149 17.83 -8.26 -15.57
C THR A 149 17.89 -9.76 -15.69
N ASN A 150 17.59 -10.27 -16.88
CA ASN A 150 17.71 -11.67 -17.20
C ASN A 150 19.20 -11.98 -17.33
N THR A 151 19.89 -12.20 -16.21
CA THR A 151 21.26 -12.72 -16.21
C THR A 151 21.16 -14.22 -16.50
N ALA A 152 21.00 -14.55 -17.78
CA ALA A 152 21.33 -15.87 -18.29
C ALA A 152 22.84 -16.04 -18.12
N SER A 153 23.24 -16.78 -17.08
CA SER A 153 24.61 -17.27 -16.95
C SER A 153 24.94 -18.13 -18.17
N ALA A 154 25.91 -17.67 -18.94
CA ALA A 154 26.67 -18.47 -19.90
C ALA A 154 27.70 -19.35 -19.17
#